data_AF-A0A1I4KMN0-F1
#
_entry.id   AF-A0A1I4KMN0-F1
#
_cell.length_a   1.000
_cell.length_b   1.000
_cell.length_c   1.000
_cell.angle_alpha   90.00
_cell.angle_beta   90.00
_cell.angle_gamma   90.00
#
_symmetry.space_group_name_H-M   'P 1'
#
loop_
_entity.id
_entity.type
_entity.pdbx_description
1 polymer ?
#
loop_
_entity_poly.entity_id
_entity_poly.type
_entity_poly.pdbx_seq_one_letter_code
_entity_poly.pdbx_strand_id
1 'polypeptide(L)'
;MIIRPATEADLPMINTLIRQQENRFLEELTLPDINDPLNISFIAAQDDAEKPMIFAFGQARQIETTDADQQTGELIQTIFVAVDHERTVAAQFMEQWLLEAKKRKIKRVDFNSF
;
A
#
# COMPACT_ATOMS: atom_id res chain seq x y z
N MET A 1 -5.72 14.93 -6.94
CA MET A 1 -5.47 13.55 -6.45
C MET A 1 -5.38 13.62 -4.94
N ILE A 2 -6.06 12.71 -4.25
CA ILE A 2 -6.00 12.54 -2.80
C ILE A 2 -5.34 11.20 -2.53
N ILE A 3 -4.35 11.20 -1.63
CA ILE A 3 -3.79 9.99 -1.06
C ILE A 3 -4.22 9.90 0.39
N ARG A 4 -4.76 8.74 0.77
CA ARG A 4 -5.22 8.49 2.14
C ARG A 4 -5.08 7.01 2.50
N PRO A 5 -5.09 6.65 3.78
CA PRO A 5 -5.16 5.26 4.21
C PRO A 5 -6.35 4.55 3.55
N ALA A 6 -6.12 3.30 3.16
CA ALA A 6 -7.18 2.41 2.71
C ALA A 6 -8.07 2.02 3.90
N THR A 7 -9.35 1.85 3.64
CA THR A 7 -10.36 1.44 4.62
C THR A 7 -11.14 0.24 4.09
N GLU A 8 -11.90 -0.41 4.95
CA GLU A 8 -12.78 -1.53 4.58
C GLU A 8 -13.77 -1.16 3.45
N ALA A 9 -14.22 0.09 3.43
CA ALA A 9 -15.15 0.59 2.40
C ALA A 9 -14.52 0.64 1.00
N ASP A 10 -13.18 0.70 0.91
CA ASP A 10 -12.45 0.78 -0.35
C ASP A 10 -12.21 -0.62 -0.97
N LEU A 11 -12.37 -1.69 -0.19
CA LEU A 11 -12.03 -3.05 -0.57
C LEU A 11 -12.65 -3.52 -1.90
N PRO A 12 -13.95 -3.26 -2.20
CA PRO A 12 -14.53 -3.68 -3.48
C PRO A 12 -13.87 -3.00 -4.69
N MET A 13 -13.47 -1.74 -4.56
CA MET A 13 -12.79 -0.99 -5.62
C MET A 13 -11.32 -1.42 -5.75
N ILE A 14 -10.63 -1.64 -4.63
CA ILE A 14 -9.24 -2.16 -4.63
C ILE A 14 -9.18 -3.53 -5.32
N ASN A 15 -10.09 -4.46 -4.98
CA ASN A 15 -10.12 -5.78 -5.64
C ASN A 15 -10.50 -5.68 -7.12
N THR A 16 -11.26 -4.66 -7.51
CA THR A 16 -11.50 -4.39 -8.93
C THR A 16 -10.22 -3.97 -9.65
N LEU A 17 -9.41 -3.10 -9.03
CA LEU A 17 -8.10 -2.72 -9.57
C LEU A 17 -7.16 -3.92 -9.67
N ILE A 18 -7.09 -4.76 -8.63
CA ILE A 18 -6.26 -5.98 -8.62
C ILE A 18 -6.66 -6.93 -9.75
N ARG A 19 -7.97 -7.20 -9.92
CA ARG A 19 -8.48 -8.04 -11.02
C ARG A 19 -8.16 -7.50 -12.41
N GLN A 20 -8.04 -6.18 -12.55
CA GLN A 20 -7.73 -5.52 -13.82
C GLN A 20 -6.25 -5.59 -14.18
N GLN A 21 -5.36 -5.91 -13.22
CA GLN A 21 -3.95 -6.12 -13.52
C GLN A 21 -3.76 -7.43 -14.29
N GLU A 22 -2.91 -7.39 -15.31
CA GLU A 22 -2.55 -8.60 -16.07
C GLU A 22 -1.77 -9.63 -15.22
N ASN A 23 -1.30 -9.22 -14.05
CA ASN A 23 -0.57 -10.06 -13.10
C ASN A 23 -1.51 -11.01 -12.34
N ARG A 24 -1.62 -12.24 -12.83
CA ARG A 24 -2.45 -13.32 -12.25
C ARG A 24 -2.03 -13.82 -10.86
N PHE A 25 -0.91 -13.35 -10.31
CA PHE A 25 -0.41 -13.78 -9.01
C PHE A 25 -0.87 -12.87 -7.85
N LEU A 26 -1.52 -11.73 -8.15
CA LEU A 26 -2.11 -10.89 -7.12
C LEU A 26 -3.49 -11.44 -6.73
N GLU A 27 -3.59 -11.89 -5.48
CA GLU A 27 -4.86 -12.33 -4.90
C GLU A 27 -5.71 -11.14 -4.46
N GLU A 28 -7.03 -11.32 -4.49
CA GLU A 28 -7.96 -10.33 -3.94
C GLU A 28 -7.76 -10.18 -2.44
N LEU A 29 -7.82 -8.94 -1.96
CA LEU A 29 -7.69 -8.65 -0.54
C LEU A 29 -8.97 -8.97 0.21
N THR A 30 -8.79 -9.33 1.47
CA THR A 30 -9.85 -9.53 2.46
C THR A 30 -9.80 -8.45 3.55
N LEU A 31 -10.82 -8.40 4.41
CA LEU A 31 -10.83 -7.50 5.56
C LEU A 31 -9.60 -7.69 6.48
N PRO A 32 -9.18 -8.93 6.83
CA PRO A 32 -7.93 -9.16 7.53
C PRO A 32 -6.71 -8.50 6.88
N ASP A 33 -6.60 -8.50 5.56
CA ASP A 33 -5.43 -7.92 4.88
C ASP A 33 -5.38 -6.39 4.99
N ILE A 34 -6.54 -5.73 5.03
CA ILE A 34 -6.64 -4.28 5.24
C ILE A 34 -6.42 -3.90 6.71
N ASN A 35 -6.92 -4.73 7.63
CA ASN A 35 -6.92 -4.44 9.07
C ASN A 35 -5.68 -4.95 9.82
N ASP A 36 -4.84 -5.76 9.17
CA ASP A 36 -3.58 -6.24 9.77
C ASP A 36 -2.72 -5.02 10.16
N PRO A 37 -2.39 -4.83 11.45
CA PRO A 37 -1.60 -3.70 11.90
C PRO A 37 -0.18 -3.68 11.31
N LEU A 38 0.33 -4.81 10.82
CA LEU A 38 1.60 -4.90 10.13
C LEU A 38 1.52 -4.35 8.70
N ASN A 39 0.33 -4.30 8.10
CA ASN A 39 0.14 -3.73 6.79
C ASN A 39 -0.06 -2.21 6.87
N ILE A 40 0.47 -1.52 5.87
CA ILE A 40 0.35 -0.08 5.67
C ILE A 40 -0.18 0.13 4.26
N SER A 41 -1.48 0.34 4.18
CA SER A 41 -2.22 0.36 2.92
C SER A 41 -2.69 1.78 2.59
N PHE A 42 -2.40 2.25 1.38
CA PHE A 42 -2.84 3.55 0.88
C PHE A 42 -3.58 3.39 -0.45
N ILE A 43 -4.50 4.32 -0.69
CA ILE A 43 -5.17 4.48 -1.97
C ILE A 43 -4.86 5.86 -2.55
N ALA A 44 -4.87 5.96 -3.88
CA ALA A 44 -4.95 7.23 -4.59
C ALA A 44 -6.32 7.33 -5.26
N ALA A 45 -7.02 8.43 -5.00
CA ALA A 45 -8.32 8.73 -5.57
C ALA A 45 -8.35 10.09 -6.26
N GLN A 46 -9.19 10.22 -7.29
CA GLN A 46 -9.58 11.53 -7.80
C GLN A 46 -10.70 12.09 -6.91
N ASP A 47 -10.56 13.37 -6.58
CA ASP A 47 -11.57 14.12 -5.85
C ASP A 47 -12.61 14.60 -6.87
N ASP A 48 -13.59 13.76 -7.14
CA ASP A 48 -14.76 14.12 -7.94
C ASP A 48 -15.97 14.24 -7.02
N ALA A 49 -16.72 15.33 -7.17
CA ALA A 49 -17.79 15.74 -6.26
C ALA A 49 -18.94 14.72 -6.18
N GLU A 50 -19.07 13.85 -7.18
CA GLU A 50 -20.15 12.86 -7.26
C GLU A 50 -19.73 11.46 -6.83
N LYS A 51 -18.47 11.06 -7.05
CA LYS A 51 -17.96 9.75 -6.61
C LYS A 51 -16.43 9.70 -6.61
N PRO A 52 -15.77 9.48 -5.45
CA PRO A 52 -14.32 9.30 -5.42
C PRO A 52 -13.93 8.05 -6.21
N MET A 53 -13.16 8.25 -7.28
CA MET A 53 -12.64 7.15 -8.10
C MET A 53 -11.26 6.77 -7.63
N ILE A 54 -11.13 5.58 -7.03
CA ILE A 54 -9.83 4.99 -6.68
C ILE A 54 -9.18 4.46 -7.95
N PHE A 55 -7.98 4.93 -8.24
CA PHE A 55 -7.24 4.55 -9.44
C PHE A 55 -5.87 3.92 -9.13
N ALA A 56 -5.47 3.89 -7.86
CA ALA A 56 -4.32 3.14 -7.42
C ALA A 56 -4.44 2.67 -5.98
N PHE A 57 -3.79 1.55 -5.69
CA PHE A 57 -3.65 0.98 -4.37
C PHE A 57 -2.21 0.51 -4.16
N GLY A 58 -1.68 0.77 -2.97
CA GLY A 58 -0.38 0.31 -2.56
C GLY A 58 -0.45 -0.27 -1.15
N GLN A 59 0.26 -1.37 -0.92
CA GLN A 59 0.47 -1.94 0.39
C GLN A 59 1.95 -2.22 0.64
N ALA A 60 2.42 -1.89 1.85
CA ALA A 60 3.67 -2.36 2.40
C ALA A 60 3.43 -3.08 3.73
N ARG A 61 4.20 -4.13 4.01
CA ARG A 61 4.09 -4.95 5.22
C ARG A 61 5.36 -4.81 6.06
N GLN A 62 5.16 -4.55 7.35
CA GLN A 62 6.22 -4.65 8.33
C GLN A 62 6.50 -6.13 8.63
N ILE A 63 7.73 -6.55 8.41
CA ILE A 63 8.23 -7.84 8.85
C ILE A 63 9.19 -7.63 10.04
N GLU A 64 9.10 -8.52 11.02
CA GLU A 64 10.08 -8.54 12.11
C GLU A 64 11.33 -9.27 11.62
N THR A 65 12.49 -8.59 11.62
CA THR A 65 13.77 -9.28 11.40
C THR A 65 14.35 -9.66 12.75
N THR A 66 14.61 -10.96 12.94
CA THR A 66 15.25 -11.51 14.14
C THR A 66 16.77 -11.52 13.93
N ASP A 67 17.38 -10.34 13.76
CA ASP A 67 18.83 -10.23 13.86
C ASP A 67 19.20 -10.04 15.33
N ALA A 68 19.52 -11.18 15.96
CA ALA A 68 20.21 -11.51 17.22
C ALA A 68 20.32 -10.53 18.42
N ASP A 69 20.09 -9.23 18.31
CA ASP A 69 20.14 -8.28 19.43
C ASP A 69 19.30 -7.00 19.25
N GLN A 70 18.56 -6.86 18.14
CA GLN A 70 17.67 -5.72 17.95
C GLN A 70 16.39 -6.16 17.23
N GLN A 71 15.21 -5.90 17.81
CA GLN A 71 13.95 -5.94 17.08
C GLN A 71 13.97 -4.82 16.03
N THR A 72 14.55 -5.10 14.86
CA THR A 72 14.52 -4.18 13.73
C THR A 72 13.39 -4.61 12.83
N GLY A 73 12.31 -3.82 12.79
CA GLY A 73 11.31 -4.00 11.74
C GLY A 73 11.90 -3.59 10.39
N GLU A 74 11.53 -4.32 9.33
CA GLU A 74 11.72 -3.93 7.94
C GLU A 74 10.35 -3.73 7.29
N LEU A 75 10.20 -2.68 6.50
CA LEU A 75 8.97 -2.42 5.74
C LEU A 75 9.20 -2.78 4.27
N ILE A 76 8.46 -3.78 3.78
CA ILE A 76 8.58 -4.29 2.41
C ILE A 76 7.31 -3.95 1.63
N GLN A 77 7.45 -3.41 0.42
CA GLN A 77 6.31 -3.25 -0.48
C GLN A 77 5.79 -4.61 -0.96
N THR A 78 4.52 -4.91 -0.71
CA THR A 78 3.89 -6.19 -1.08
C THR A 78 2.99 -6.06 -2.31
N ILE A 79 2.27 -4.95 -2.45
CA ILE A 79 1.31 -4.75 -3.54
C ILE A 79 1.43 -3.33 -4.07
N PHE A 80 1.45 -3.19 -5.39
CA PHE A 80 1.23 -1.92 -6.06
C PHE A 80 0.43 -2.17 -7.33
N VAL A 81 -0.71 -1.49 -7.45
CA VAL A 81 -1.58 -1.53 -8.62
C VAL A 81 -2.05 -0.13 -8.94
N ALA A 82 -2.00 0.26 -10.21
CA ALA A 82 -2.51 1.54 -10.68
C ALA A 82 -3.04 1.40 -12.11
N VAL A 83 -4.00 2.26 -12.48
CA VAL A 83 -4.57 2.28 -13.85
C VAL A 83 -3.74 3.17 -14.79
N ASP A 84 -3.13 4.24 -14.27
CA ASP A 84 -2.30 5.20 -14.99
C ASP A 84 -1.35 5.95 -14.02
N HIS A 85 -0.36 6.68 -14.55
CA HIS A 85 0.56 7.53 -13.77
C HIS A 85 1.36 6.80 -12.69
N GLU A 86 1.72 5.54 -12.93
CA GLU A 86 2.36 4.62 -11.98
C GLU A 86 3.53 5.25 -11.22
N ARG A 87 4.47 5.91 -11.93
CA ARG A 87 5.67 6.48 -11.30
C ARG A 87 5.35 7.59 -10.29
N THR A 88 4.41 8.48 -10.61
CA THR A 88 4.06 9.60 -9.73
C THR A 88 3.35 9.08 -8.48
N VAL A 89 2.44 8.12 -8.64
CA VAL A 89 1.71 7.54 -7.51
C VAL A 89 2.63 6.69 -6.65
N ALA A 90 3.49 5.86 -7.26
CA ALA A 90 4.48 5.06 -6.55
C ALA A 90 5.39 5.94 -5.69
N ALA A 91 5.90 7.05 -6.23
CA ALA A 91 6.70 8.01 -5.47
C ALA A 91 5.97 8.54 -4.23
N GLN A 92 4.70 8.92 -4.37
CA GLN A 92 3.93 9.44 -3.24
C GLN A 92 3.57 8.35 -2.21
N PHE A 93 3.29 7.11 -2.64
CA PHE A 93 3.10 6.00 -1.71
C PHE A 93 4.38 5.68 -0.95
N MET A 94 5.54 5.69 -1.61
CA MET A 94 6.83 5.53 -0.94
C MET A 94 7.04 6.62 0.13
N GLU A 95 6.71 7.89 -0.16
CA GLU A 95 6.77 8.96 0.84
C GLU A 95 5.87 8.68 2.04
N GLN A 96 4.62 8.23 1.82
CA GLN A 96 3.70 7.90 2.91
C GLN A 96 4.20 6.71 3.75
N TRP A 97 4.73 5.67 3.11
CA TRP A 97 5.32 4.52 3.80
C TRP A 97 6.55 4.90 4.61
N LEU A 98 7.42 5.78 4.11
CA LEU A 98 8.57 6.30 4.87
C LEU A 98 8.12 7.08 6.11
N LEU A 99 7.07 7.88 5.99
CA LEU A 99 6.49 8.61 7.13
C LEU A 99 5.93 7.65 8.19
N GLU A 100 5.20 6.62 7.78
CA GLU A 100 4.69 5.60 8.71
C GLU A 100 5.80 4.76 9.32
N ALA A 101 6.82 4.37 8.54
CA ALA A 101 8.01 3.67 9.02
C ALA A 101 8.71 4.49 10.12
N LYS A 102 8.87 5.80 9.91
CA LYS A 102 9.46 6.71 10.89
C LYS A 102 8.61 6.79 12.17
N LYS A 103 7.28 6.89 12.06
CA LYS A 103 6.37 6.91 13.22
C LYS A 103 6.48 5.61 14.03
N ARG A 104 6.58 4.48 13.34
CA ARG A 104 6.69 3.13 13.91
C ARG A 104 8.11 2.74 14.32
N LYS A 105 9.10 3.63 14.12
CA LYS A 105 10.54 3.39 14.39
C LYS A 105 11.10 2.16 13.66
N ILE A 106 10.57 1.87 12.47
CA ILE A 106 11.08 0.85 11.55
C ILE A 106 12.41 1.37 10.99
N LYS A 107 13.47 0.53 11.03
CA LYS A 107 14.83 0.95 10.70
C LYS A 107 15.23 0.68 9.25
N ARG A 108 14.59 -0.29 8.60
CA ARG A 108 14.85 -0.70 7.21
C ARG A 108 13.59 -0.59 6.39
N VAL A 109 13.74 -0.14 5.15
CA VAL A 109 12.64 0.04 4.21
C VAL A 109 13.15 -0.45 2.85
N ASP A 110 12.46 -1.43 2.28
CA ASP A 110 12.76 -1.99 0.97
C ASP A 110 11.53 -1.84 0.07
N PHE A 111 11.66 -0.96 -0.92
CA PHE A 111 10.63 -0.76 -1.93
C PHE A 111 11.17 -1.27 -3.26
N ASN A 112 10.39 -2.15 -3.90
CA ASN A 112 10.72 -2.64 -5.24
C ASN A 112 10.91 -1.44 -6.18
N SER A 113 12.09 -1.34 -6.79
CA SER A 113 12.40 -0.25 -7.72
C SER A 113 11.57 -0.42 -9.00
N PHE A 114 10.70 0.56 -9.30
CA PHE A 114 9.85 0.61 -10.49
C PHE A 114 10.54 1.28 -11.69
#